data_AF-A0ABD4S6Y8-F1
#
_entry.id   AF-A0ABD4S6Y8-F1
#
_cell.length_a   1.000
_cell.length_b   1.000
_cell.length_c   1.000
_cell.angle_alpha   90.00
_cell.angle_beta   90.00
_cell.angle_gamma   90.00
#
_symmetry.space_group_name_H-M   'P 1'
#
loop_
_entity.id
_entity.type
_entity.pdbx_description
1 polymer ?
#
loop_
_entity_poly.entity_id
_entity_poly.type
_entity_poly.pdbx_seq_one_letter_code
_entity_poly.pdbx_strand_id
1 'polypeptide(L)' 'MKKLKIISILSLVMSTISAICGIGVVTYYVDNLFIRGLSVFILIMSACFVSSTTSLIFKNAK' A
#
# COMPACT_ATOMS: atom_id res chain seq x y z
N MET A 1 -19.63 -3.13 -13.13
CA MET A 1 -18.15 -3.27 -13.29
C MET A 1 -17.37 -1.96 -13.14
N LYS A 2 -17.68 -0.86 -13.85
CA LYS A 2 -16.88 0.40 -13.80
C LYS A 2 -16.82 1.07 -12.42
N LYS A 3 -17.95 1.15 -11.69
CA LYS A 3 -18.01 1.77 -10.35
C LYS A 3 -17.18 1.02 -9.30
N LEU A 4 -17.20 -0.32 -9.34
CA LEU A 4 -16.39 -1.18 -8.45
C LEU A 4 -14.89 -1.00 -8.68
N LYS A 5 -14.46 -0.84 -9.94
CA LYS A 5 -13.05 -0.53 -10.26
C LYS A 5 -12.59 0.79 -9.65
N ILE A 6 -13.43 1.84 -9.74
CA ILE A 6 -13.11 3.16 -9.18
C ILE A 6 -13.01 3.08 -7.65
N ILE A 7 -13.96 2.42 -6.98
CA ILE A 7 -13.96 2.26 -5.52
C ILE A 7 -12.74 1.45 -5.05
N SER A 8 -12.37 0.40 -5.79
CA SER A 8 -11.20 -0.42 -5.48
C SER A 8 -9.89 0.38 -5.59
N ILE A 9 -9.73 1.17 -6.65
CA ILE A 9 -8.57 2.06 -6.82
C ILE A 9 -8.54 3.14 -5.74
N LEU A 10 -9.68 3.73 -5.40
CA LEU A 10 -9.75 4.76 -4.36
C LEU A 10 -9.39 4.20 -2.97
N SER A 11 -9.92 3.02 -2.64
CA SER A 11 -9.58 2.29 -1.40
C SER A 11 -8.09 1.98 -1.33
N LEU A 12 -7.50 1.60 -2.46
CA LEU A 12 -6.08 1.31 -2.57
C LEU A 12 -5.19 2.52 -2.29
N VAL A 13 -5.54 3.67 -2.89
CA VAL A 13 -4.84 4.94 -2.69
C VAL A 13 -4.96 5.40 -1.23
N MET A 14 -6.14 5.31 -0.64
CA MET A 14 -6.33 5.68 0.78
C MET A 14 -5.55 4.76 1.72
N SER A 15 -5.52 3.45 1.44
CA SER A 15 -4.76 2.47 2.23
C SER A 15 -3.25 2.75 2.18
N THR A 16 -2.72 3.07 1.00
CA THR A 16 -1.30 3.43 0.85
C THR A 16 -0.96 4.74 1.55
N ILE A 17 -1.80 5.78 1.47
CA ILE A 17 -1.59 7.03 2.21
C ILE A 17 -1.59 6.79 3.72
N SER A 18 -2.55 6.01 4.25
CA SER A 18 -2.59 5.66 5.68
C SER A 18 -1.36 4.87 6.14
N ALA A 19 -0.87 3.94 5.32
CA ALA A 19 0.33 3.17 5.64
C ALA A 19 1.59 4.06 5.67
N ILE A 20 1.75 4.95 4.68
CA ILE A 20 2.87 5.92 4.64
C ILE A 20 2.83 6.85 5.86
N CYS A 21 1.64 7.33 6.21
CA CYS A 21 1.47 8.24 7.36
C CYS A 21 1.78 7.53 8.68
N GLY A 22 1.29 6.29 8.87
CA GLY A 22 1.60 5.48 10.05
C GLY A 22 3.09 5.19 10.19
N ILE A 23 3.76 4.90 9.07
CA ILE A 23 5.22 4.72 9.05
C ILE A 23 5.94 6.03 9.37
N GLY A 24 5.51 7.15 8.78
CA GLY A 24 6.04 8.47 9.08
C GLY A 24 6.00 8.79 10.57
N VAL A 25 4.86 8.55 11.21
CA VAL A 25 4.68 8.69 12.67
C VAL A 25 5.64 7.76 13.42
N VAL A 26 5.67 6.47 13.10
CA VAL A 26 6.59 5.51 13.77
C VAL A 26 8.05 5.94 13.60
N THR A 27 8.45 6.40 12.42
CA THR A 27 9.83 6.83 12.16
C THR A 27 10.20 8.17 12.79
N TYR A 28 9.22 9.03 13.07
CA TYR A 28 9.43 10.30 13.76
C TYR A 28 9.57 10.11 15.28
N TYR A 29 8.86 9.12 15.84
CA TYR A 29 8.88 8.84 17.28
C TYR A 29 9.84 7.72 17.69
N VAL A 30 10.34 6.92 16.74
CA VAL A 30 11.26 5.81 17.00
C VAL A 30 12.60 6.08 16.33
N ASP A 31 13.61 6.44 17.14
CA ASP A 31 15.00 6.74 16.74
C ASP A 31 15.80 5.51 16.28
N ASN A 32 15.13 4.41 15.93
CA ASN A 32 15.78 3.16 15.57
C ASN A 32 15.80 2.97 14.05
N LEU A 33 17.00 3.08 13.45
CA LEU A 33 17.24 2.97 12.01
C LEU A 33 16.70 1.66 11.42
N PHE A 34 16.76 0.57 12.18
CA PHE A 34 16.22 -0.74 11.79
C PHE A 34 14.71 -0.72 11.59
N ILE A 35 13.96 -0.10 12.50
CA ILE A 35 12.50 -0.02 12.43
C ILE A 35 12.11 0.83 11.22
N ARG A 36 12.83 1.92 10.95
CA ARG A 36 12.63 2.75 9.77
C ARG A 36 12.85 2.00 8.46
N GLY A 37 13.95 1.25 8.34
CA GLY A 37 14.22 0.43 7.15
C GLY A 37 13.16 -0.65 6.93
N LEU A 38 12.74 -1.32 8.00
CA LEU A 38 11.74 -2.39 7.96
C LEU A 38 10.35 -1.86 7.56
N SER A 39 10.02 -0.66 8.01
CA SER A 39 8.79 0.05 7.64
C SER A 39 8.73 0.37 6.15
N VAL A 40 9.80 0.94 5.60
CA VAL A 40 9.92 1.26 4.17
C VAL A 40 9.90 0.00 3.31
N PHE A 41 10.55 -1.07 3.77
CA PHE A 41 10.55 -2.37 3.09
C PHE A 41 9.13 -2.97 3.00
N ILE A 42 8.37 -2.94 4.10
CA ILE A 42 6.96 -3.37 4.11
C ILE A 42 6.13 -2.56 3.13
N LEU A 43 6.40 -1.25 3.02
CA LEU A 43 5.69 -0.38 2.08
C LEU A 43 5.91 -0.79 0.62
N ILE A 44 7.17 -1.03 0.24
CA ILE A 44 7.54 -1.47 -1.11
C ILE A 44 6.88 -2.81 -1.43
N MET A 45 6.95 -3.76 -0.50
CA MET A 45 6.33 -5.07 -0.67
C MET A 45 4.81 -5.00 -0.79
N SER A 46 4.16 -4.19 0.05
CA SER A 46 2.71 -3.99 0.02
C SER A 46 2.27 -3.40 -1.33
N ALA A 47 2.98 -2.38 -1.82
CA ALA A 47 2.71 -1.76 -3.12
C ALA A 47 2.88 -2.74 -4.29
N CYS A 48 3.96 -3.54 -4.30
CA CYS A 48 4.18 -4.56 -5.33
C CYS A 48 3.10 -5.66 -5.29
N PHE A 49 2.71 -6.11 -4.10
CA PHE A 49 1.69 -7.13 -3.92
C PHE A 49 0.34 -6.62 -4.43
N VAL A 50 -0.07 -5.44 -3.99
CA VAL A 50 -1.27 -4.74 -4.45
C VAL A 50 -1.31 -4.57 -5.98
N SER A 51 -0.20 -4.13 -6.59
CA SER A 51 -0.09 -3.95 -8.04
C SER A 51 -0.27 -5.28 -8.78
N SER A 52 0.33 -6.35 -8.24
CA SER A 52 0.21 -7.70 -8.82
C SER A 52 -1.20 -8.25 -8.67
N THR A 53 -1.82 -8.12 -7.49
CA THR A 53 -3.18 -8.57 -7.21
C THR A 53 -4.21 -7.82 -8.06
N THR A 54 -4.09 -6.50 -8.18
CA THR A 54 -4.98 -5.72 -9.05
C THR A 54 -4.83 -6.15 -10.51
N SER A 55 -3.60 -6.32 -11.01
CA SER A 55 -3.37 -6.86 -12.36
C SER A 55 -4.03 -8.23 -12.57
N LEU A 56 -3.91 -9.14 -11.59
CA LEU A 56 -4.51 -10.47 -11.63
C LEU A 56 -6.05 -10.43 -11.62
N ILE A 57 -6.63 -9.57 -10.79
CA ILE A 57 -8.09 -9.34 -10.75
C ILE A 57 -8.56 -8.80 -12.11
N PHE A 58 -7.85 -7.82 -12.68
CA PHE A 58 -8.19 -7.26 -13.99
C PHE A 58 -8.06 -8.28 -15.12
N LYS A 59 -7.09 -9.20 -15.05
CA LYS A 59 -6.88 -10.26 -16.04
C LYS A 59 -7.96 -11.34 -15.97
N ASN A 60 -8.45 -11.69 -14.77
CA ASN A 60 -9.51 -12.69 -14.58
C ASN A 60 -10.94 -12.12 -14.71
N ALA A 61 -11.11 -10.79 -14.64
CA ALA A 61 -12.40 -10.13 -14.81
C ALA A 61 -12.76 -9.82 -16.29
N LYS A 62 -11.96 -10.32 -17.24
CA LYS A 62 -12.19 -10.21 -18.68
C LYS A 62 -12.69 -11.55 -19.21
#